data_AF-A0A544YAY7-F1
#
_entry.id   AF-A0A544YAY7-F1
#
_cell.length_a   1.000
_cell.length_b   1.000
_cell.length_c   1.000
_cell.angle_alpha   90.00
_cell.angle_beta   90.00
_cell.angle_gamma   90.00
#
_symmetry.space_group_name_H-M   'P 1'
#
loop_
_entity.id
_entity.type
_entity.pdbx_description
1 polymer ?
#
loop_
_entity_poly.entity_id
_entity_poly.type
_entity_poly.pdbx_seq_one_letter_code
_entity_poly.pdbx_strand_id
1 'polypeptide(L)'
;MSRPGLVIGGYTPDTEGSGPGLTVARQHPDGRLEAVAETAVSGPSFVIAHPRLPLLYAVLERAEDGGLAVLADEDPAPRLLAEHTSGGSLPCHLAIDPEGRWLVIANYGDGTVTAYRLGEDGMPEPEPLTFRHEGHGPNPDRQECPHAHEAVFGPDGVLYVSDLGTDEMRRFLPGMRPHPDGPVRLASGSGPRHFLHHEGYWYVTGELDGSVRVYDAEWREAGAVRASDAVLEGEENLPSHIALSADGRYLYVGNRGPDTISVFEVDGPRLTMVSEVPSGGSWPRHFAIDGDRLYVANQRSDSIALLVLKDGLPEPVGEALAVGTPSCVLIR
;
A
#
# COMPACT_ATOMS: atom_id res chain seq x y z
N MET A 1 1.40 18.03 -23.85
CA MET A 1 2.56 18.01 -22.93
C MET A 1 2.39 16.74 -22.11
N SER A 2 3.43 15.91 -21.98
CA SER A 2 3.36 14.69 -21.16
C SER A 2 3.01 15.08 -19.73
N ARG A 3 1.99 14.45 -19.14
CA ARG A 3 1.62 14.66 -17.73
C ARG A 3 2.85 14.38 -16.84
N PRO A 4 3.01 15.07 -15.70
CA PRO A 4 4.09 14.78 -14.77
C PRO A 4 3.97 13.32 -14.27
N GLY A 5 5.11 12.65 -14.10
CA GLY A 5 5.18 11.19 -14.09
C GLY A 5 4.78 10.50 -12.78
N LEU A 6 4.90 11.16 -11.63
CA LEU A 6 4.62 10.55 -10.32
C LEU A 6 3.91 11.53 -9.36
N VAL A 7 2.99 11.01 -8.54
CA VAL A 7 2.50 11.65 -7.30
C VAL A 7 3.03 10.87 -6.11
N ILE A 8 3.61 11.58 -5.16
CA ILE A 8 4.23 11.01 -3.97
C ILE A 8 3.43 11.49 -2.77
N GLY A 9 2.88 10.53 -2.03
CA GLY A 9 2.23 10.75 -0.73
C GLY A 9 3.24 10.59 0.40
N GLY A 10 2.96 11.20 1.54
CA GLY A 10 3.85 11.20 2.69
C GLY A 10 3.18 11.75 3.94
N TYR A 11 3.93 11.71 5.04
CA TYR A 11 3.51 12.27 6.32
C TYR A 11 3.89 13.74 6.42
N THR A 12 2.99 14.56 6.95
CA THR A 12 3.19 16.00 7.18
C THR A 12 3.52 16.28 8.65
N PRO A 13 3.98 17.50 9.02
CA PRO A 13 4.35 17.81 10.41
C PRO A 13 3.27 17.52 11.47
N ASP A 14 2.00 17.66 11.11
CA ASP A 14 0.85 17.36 11.97
C ASP A 14 0.53 15.85 12.06
N THR A 15 1.14 15.02 11.22
CA THR A 15 1.08 13.55 11.26
C THR A 15 2.48 12.94 11.44
N GLU A 16 3.33 13.59 12.23
CA GLU A 16 4.68 13.10 12.59
C GLU A 16 5.67 12.90 11.43
N GLY A 17 5.51 13.65 10.33
CA GLY A 17 6.44 13.66 9.19
C GLY A 17 7.04 15.03 8.88
N SER A 18 7.76 15.10 7.77
CA SER A 18 8.41 16.32 7.28
C SER A 18 7.94 16.74 5.87
N GLY A 19 7.02 15.98 5.27
CA GLY A 19 6.52 16.19 3.91
C GLY A 19 5.60 17.42 3.76
N PRO A 20 5.47 17.95 2.53
CA PRO A 20 4.61 19.10 2.24
C PRO A 20 3.13 18.74 2.01
N GLY A 21 2.78 17.45 2.04
CA GLY A 21 1.52 16.90 1.55
C GLY A 21 1.79 15.98 0.37
N LEU A 22 1.19 16.27 -0.79
CA LEU A 22 1.50 15.58 -2.04
C LEU A 22 2.66 16.28 -2.77
N THR A 23 3.64 15.52 -3.21
CA THR A 23 4.69 16.01 -4.12
C THR A 23 4.46 15.44 -5.52
N VAL A 24 4.46 16.29 -6.53
CA VAL A 24 4.45 15.86 -7.94
C VAL A 24 5.86 15.88 -8.48
N ALA A 25 6.30 14.75 -9.00
CA ALA A 25 7.61 14.61 -9.63
C ALA A 25 7.48 14.36 -11.13
N ARG A 26 8.27 15.10 -11.91
CA ARG A 26 8.50 14.82 -13.32
C ARG A 26 9.54 13.72 -13.43
N GLN A 27 9.23 12.69 -14.22
CA GLN A 27 10.16 11.64 -14.57
C GLN A 27 10.95 12.04 -15.84
N HIS A 28 12.27 11.98 -15.78
CA HIS A 28 13.13 12.19 -16.94
C HIS A 28 13.29 10.90 -17.77
N PRO A 29 13.76 10.99 -19.03
CA PRO A 29 13.98 9.81 -19.88
C PRO A 29 14.95 8.77 -19.33
N ASP A 30 15.81 9.14 -18.38
CA ASP A 30 16.74 8.23 -17.68
C ASP A 30 16.18 7.68 -16.35
N GLY A 31 14.95 8.08 -15.99
CA GLY A 31 14.27 7.65 -14.77
C GLY A 31 14.46 8.58 -13.58
N ARG A 32 15.40 9.53 -13.64
CA ARG A 32 15.58 10.50 -12.55
C ARG A 32 14.31 11.31 -12.34
N LEU A 33 14.05 11.67 -11.10
CA LEU A 33 12.89 12.46 -10.71
C LEU A 33 13.31 13.90 -10.40
N GLU A 34 12.45 14.84 -10.79
CA GLU A 34 12.53 16.27 -10.44
C GLU A 34 11.20 16.65 -9.79
N ALA A 35 11.21 17.15 -8.55
CA ALA A 35 10.01 17.70 -7.93
C ALA A 35 9.59 18.99 -8.67
N VAL A 36 8.33 19.07 -9.10
CA VAL A 36 7.83 20.18 -9.95
C VAL A 36 6.64 20.92 -9.37
N ALA A 37 5.89 20.29 -8.45
CA ALA A 37 4.79 20.92 -7.76
C ALA A 37 4.47 20.20 -6.46
N GLU A 38 3.71 20.85 -5.60
CA GLU A 38 3.24 20.32 -4.33
C GLU A 38 1.78 20.70 -4.11
N THR A 39 1.04 19.83 -3.43
CA THR A 39 -0.33 20.11 -2.97
C THR A 39 -0.35 19.92 -1.46
N ALA A 40 -0.59 21.01 -0.74
CA ALA A 40 -0.71 20.98 0.71
C ALA A 40 -2.01 20.25 1.11
N VAL A 41 -1.84 19.08 1.72
CA VAL A 41 -2.90 18.26 2.31
C VAL A 41 -2.28 17.56 3.53
N SER A 42 -3.05 17.38 4.61
CA SER A 42 -2.56 16.78 5.86
C SER A 42 -2.42 15.25 5.73
N GLY A 43 -1.21 14.74 5.93
CA GLY A 43 -0.87 13.32 5.97
C GLY A 43 -1.41 12.45 4.83
N PRO A 44 -1.22 12.81 3.53
CA PRO A 44 -1.68 12.00 2.40
C PRO A 44 -0.81 10.74 2.22
N SER A 45 -0.88 9.81 3.17
CA SER A 45 0.08 8.70 3.29
C SER A 45 -0.09 7.60 2.24
N PHE A 46 -1.27 7.52 1.60
CA PHE A 46 -1.58 6.61 0.51
C PHE A 46 -2.50 7.27 -0.51
N VAL A 47 -2.21 7.12 -1.80
CA VAL A 47 -2.90 7.80 -2.90
C VAL A 47 -3.19 6.82 -4.03
N ILE A 48 -4.42 6.85 -4.56
CA ILE A 48 -4.81 6.07 -5.74
C ILE A 48 -5.47 6.98 -6.79
N ALA A 49 -5.41 6.58 -8.05
CA ALA A 49 -6.15 7.23 -9.13
C ALA A 49 -7.53 6.61 -9.32
N HIS A 50 -8.51 7.43 -9.70
CA HIS A 50 -9.76 6.91 -10.22
C HIS A 50 -9.53 6.20 -11.57
N PRO A 51 -10.16 5.05 -11.87
CA PRO A 51 -9.83 4.23 -13.04
C PRO A 51 -10.12 4.87 -14.41
N ARG A 52 -10.85 6.00 -14.46
CA ARG A 52 -11.37 6.62 -15.69
C ARG A 52 -11.40 8.15 -15.66
N LEU A 53 -11.99 8.72 -14.60
CA LEU A 53 -12.05 10.15 -14.35
C LEU A 53 -10.68 10.73 -13.92
N PRO A 54 -10.42 12.02 -14.21
CA PRO A 54 -9.19 12.71 -13.78
C PRO A 54 -9.27 13.10 -12.30
N LEU A 55 -9.39 12.10 -11.42
CA LEU A 55 -9.47 12.26 -9.98
C LEU A 55 -8.42 11.40 -9.29
N LEU A 56 -7.86 11.93 -8.21
CA LEU A 56 -7.08 11.18 -7.24
C LEU A 56 -7.83 11.13 -5.91
N TYR A 57 -7.58 10.06 -5.15
CA TYR A 57 -8.06 9.90 -3.79
C TYR A 57 -6.85 9.67 -2.88
N ALA A 58 -6.82 10.34 -1.73
CA ALA A 58 -5.78 10.15 -0.73
C ALA A 58 -6.38 9.94 0.66
N VAL A 59 -5.87 8.97 1.41
CA VAL A 59 -6.15 8.92 2.86
C VAL A 59 -5.50 10.12 3.53
N LEU A 60 -6.11 10.66 4.57
CA LEU A 60 -5.52 11.67 5.45
C LEU A 60 -5.27 11.00 6.80
N GLU A 61 -4.06 10.49 7.01
CA GLU A 61 -3.70 9.58 8.13
C GLU A 61 -3.58 10.32 9.47
N ARG A 62 -4.70 10.86 9.92
CA ARG A 62 -4.84 11.59 11.19
C ARG A 62 -5.45 10.69 12.26
N ALA A 63 -5.02 10.87 13.50
CA ALA A 63 -5.43 10.03 14.62
C ALA A 63 -6.88 10.30 15.08
N GLU A 64 -7.27 11.57 15.23
CA GLU A 64 -8.59 11.93 15.77
C GLU A 64 -9.66 12.11 14.68
N ASP A 65 -9.27 12.63 13.52
CA ASP A 65 -10.15 13.01 12.42
C ASP A 65 -9.63 12.47 11.07
N GLY A 66 -9.31 11.16 11.06
CA GLY A 66 -8.89 10.45 9.86
C GLY A 66 -9.80 10.78 8.67
N GLY A 67 -9.20 11.09 7.52
CA GLY A 67 -9.93 11.65 6.38
C GLY A 67 -9.69 10.95 5.05
N LEU A 68 -10.43 11.40 4.06
CA LEU A 68 -10.30 11.09 2.65
C LEU A 68 -10.31 12.41 1.88
N ALA A 69 -9.24 12.71 1.14
CA ALA A 69 -9.23 13.79 0.17
C ALA A 69 -9.64 13.29 -1.22
N VAL A 70 -10.49 14.06 -1.88
CA VAL A 70 -10.78 13.93 -3.31
C VAL A 70 -10.09 15.08 -4.03
N LEU A 71 -9.25 14.78 -5.02
CA LEU A 71 -8.46 15.78 -5.73
C LEU A 71 -8.71 15.70 -7.24
N ALA A 72 -8.79 16.86 -7.89
CA ALA A 72 -8.71 16.94 -9.35
C ALA A 72 -7.27 16.64 -9.80
N ASP A 73 -7.11 15.72 -10.74
CA ASP A 73 -5.82 15.34 -11.30
C ASP A 73 -5.35 16.36 -12.36
N GLU A 74 -5.00 17.56 -11.90
CA GLU A 74 -4.58 18.70 -12.72
C GLU A 74 -3.04 18.77 -12.88
N ASP A 75 -2.59 19.58 -13.84
CA ASP A 75 -1.17 19.90 -14.11
C ASP A 75 -0.92 21.35 -13.68
N PRO A 76 0.11 21.67 -12.87
CA PRO A 76 1.20 20.78 -12.44
C PRO A 76 0.93 19.99 -11.16
N ALA A 77 -0.09 20.34 -10.39
CA ALA A 77 -0.39 19.70 -9.11
C ALA A 77 -1.86 19.31 -9.00
N PRO A 78 -2.18 18.18 -8.33
CA PRO A 78 -3.54 17.88 -7.93
C PRO A 78 -4.14 19.01 -7.11
N ARG A 79 -5.43 19.27 -7.28
CA ARG A 79 -6.13 20.31 -6.52
C ARG A 79 -7.19 19.68 -5.65
N LEU A 80 -7.14 19.93 -4.34
CA LEU A 80 -8.16 19.46 -3.40
C LEU A 80 -9.55 19.96 -3.81
N LEU A 81 -10.50 19.04 -3.96
CA LEU A 81 -11.89 19.32 -4.28
C LEU A 81 -12.78 19.21 -3.05
N ALA A 82 -12.58 18.15 -2.26
CA ALA A 82 -13.36 17.88 -1.07
C ALA A 82 -12.56 17.03 -0.08
N GLU A 83 -12.92 17.13 1.19
CA GLU A 83 -12.54 16.19 2.23
C GLU A 83 -13.78 15.50 2.78
N HIS A 84 -13.65 14.21 3.04
CA HIS A 84 -14.65 13.36 3.67
C HIS A 84 -14.03 12.70 4.90
N THR A 85 -14.87 12.27 5.85
CA THR A 85 -14.38 11.43 6.95
C THR A 85 -13.93 10.08 6.42
N SER A 86 -12.88 9.51 6.99
CA SER A 86 -12.51 8.12 6.76
C SER A 86 -13.47 7.12 7.45
N GLY A 87 -14.31 7.60 8.37
CA GLY A 87 -15.18 6.79 9.22
C GLY A 87 -14.46 6.06 10.37
N GLY A 88 -13.14 6.21 10.49
CA GLY A 88 -12.30 5.62 11.54
C GLY A 88 -11.06 6.48 11.86
N SER A 89 -10.02 5.83 12.39
CA SER A 89 -8.77 6.48 12.83
C SER A 89 -7.55 5.97 12.05
N LEU A 90 -6.59 6.86 11.76
CA LEU A 90 -5.36 6.56 11.02
C LEU A 90 -5.62 5.75 9.73
N PRO A 91 -6.41 6.28 8.77
CA PRO A 91 -6.61 5.63 7.48
C PRO A 91 -5.29 5.49 6.75
N CYS A 92 -4.98 4.29 6.28
CA CYS A 92 -3.65 3.95 5.74
C CYS A 92 -3.67 3.39 4.32
N HIS A 93 -4.84 3.04 3.78
CA HIS A 93 -4.96 2.46 2.44
C HIS A 93 -6.32 2.73 1.79
N LEU A 94 -6.33 2.78 0.45
CA LEU A 94 -7.54 2.93 -0.38
C LEU A 94 -7.64 1.83 -1.42
N ALA A 95 -8.86 1.40 -1.71
CA ALA A 95 -9.15 0.55 -2.87
C ALA A 95 -10.35 1.11 -3.64
N ILE A 96 -10.30 1.06 -4.97
CA ILE A 96 -11.42 1.41 -5.83
C ILE A 96 -11.83 0.19 -6.65
N ASP A 97 -13.13 -0.08 -6.76
CA ASP A 97 -13.58 -1.18 -7.63
C ASP A 97 -13.28 -0.84 -9.10
N PRO A 98 -13.04 -1.84 -9.98
CA PRO A 98 -12.65 -1.58 -11.36
C PRO A 98 -13.66 -0.72 -12.15
N GLU A 99 -14.94 -0.77 -11.78
CA GLU A 99 -15.98 0.06 -12.37
C GLU A 99 -16.15 1.45 -11.74
N GLY A 100 -15.34 1.82 -10.73
CA GLY A 100 -15.36 3.14 -10.09
C GLY A 100 -16.67 3.48 -9.39
N ARG A 101 -17.36 2.49 -8.83
CA ARG A 101 -18.60 2.61 -8.05
C ARG A 101 -18.37 2.59 -6.54
N TRP A 102 -17.28 1.99 -6.06
CA TRP A 102 -16.96 1.88 -4.63
C TRP A 102 -15.54 2.32 -4.36
N LEU A 103 -15.38 3.19 -3.36
CA LEU A 103 -14.10 3.57 -2.78
C LEU A 103 -14.06 3.10 -1.33
N VAL A 104 -13.07 2.27 -1.00
CA VAL A 104 -12.90 1.62 0.30
C VAL A 104 -11.69 2.21 0.99
N ILE A 105 -11.81 2.42 2.30
CA ILE A 105 -10.79 2.94 3.19
C ILE A 105 -10.53 1.91 4.29
N ALA A 106 -9.26 1.53 4.47
CA ALA A 106 -8.81 0.76 5.63
C ALA A 106 -8.28 1.72 6.70
N ASN A 107 -8.83 1.65 7.91
CA ASN A 107 -8.43 2.46 9.06
C ASN A 107 -7.57 1.62 10.00
N TYR A 108 -6.29 1.96 10.10
CA TYR A 108 -5.34 1.21 10.92
C TYR A 108 -5.62 1.42 12.41
N GLY A 109 -5.92 2.64 12.84
CA GLY A 109 -5.94 3.04 14.25
C GLY A 109 -7.05 2.38 15.08
N ASP A 110 -8.16 2.00 14.44
CA ASP A 110 -9.30 1.35 15.12
C ASP A 110 -9.83 0.12 14.36
N GLY A 111 -9.14 -0.26 13.28
CA GLY A 111 -9.51 -1.39 12.46
C GLY A 111 -10.82 -1.25 11.71
N THR A 112 -11.38 -0.04 11.55
CA THR A 112 -12.62 0.18 10.81
C THR A 112 -12.38 0.05 9.29
N VAL A 113 -13.33 -0.54 8.57
CA VAL A 113 -13.38 -0.47 7.10
C VAL A 113 -14.55 0.41 6.70
N THR A 114 -14.31 1.40 5.85
CA THR A 114 -15.35 2.32 5.37
C THR A 114 -15.45 2.22 3.84
N ALA A 115 -16.67 2.11 3.31
CA ALA A 115 -16.91 2.06 1.88
C ALA A 115 -17.89 3.17 1.47
N TYR A 116 -17.40 4.05 0.59
CA TYR A 116 -18.20 5.06 -0.08
C TYR A 116 -18.69 4.53 -1.42
N ARG A 117 -19.97 4.75 -1.69
CA ARG A 117 -20.47 4.69 -3.06
C ARG A 117 -20.02 5.95 -3.79
N LEU A 118 -19.57 5.80 -5.02
CA LEU A 118 -19.17 6.90 -5.87
C LEU A 118 -20.28 7.27 -6.86
N GLY A 119 -20.53 8.57 -7.01
CA GLY A 119 -21.37 9.12 -8.07
C GLY A 119 -20.73 8.99 -9.45
N GLU A 120 -21.48 9.31 -10.51
CA GLU A 120 -20.95 9.29 -11.89
C GLU A 120 -19.80 10.29 -12.10
N ASP A 121 -19.71 11.32 -11.27
CA ASP A 121 -18.65 12.32 -11.22
C ASP A 121 -17.45 11.86 -10.37
N GLY A 122 -17.49 10.66 -9.78
CA GLY A 122 -16.45 10.11 -8.92
C GLY A 122 -16.42 10.70 -7.50
N MET A 123 -17.40 11.53 -7.12
CA MET A 123 -17.49 12.05 -5.77
C MET A 123 -18.11 11.01 -4.82
N PRO A 124 -17.61 10.88 -3.58
CA PRO A 124 -18.24 10.05 -2.56
C PRO A 124 -19.65 10.52 -2.20
N GLU A 125 -20.62 9.61 -2.21
CA GLU A 125 -21.97 9.87 -1.70
C GLU A 125 -21.94 10.12 -0.16
N PRO A 126 -22.89 10.90 0.41
CA PRO A 126 -22.78 11.36 1.80
C PRO A 126 -22.84 10.27 2.89
N GLU A 127 -23.44 9.12 2.62
CA GLU A 127 -23.67 8.05 3.60
C GLU A 127 -22.78 6.84 3.30
N PRO A 128 -21.57 6.76 3.90
CA PRO A 128 -20.73 5.59 3.74
C PRO A 128 -21.28 4.39 4.54
N LEU A 129 -20.90 3.20 4.11
CA LEU A 129 -21.01 1.99 4.91
C LEU A 129 -19.76 1.87 5.79
N THR A 130 -19.94 1.65 7.09
CA THR A 130 -18.84 1.56 8.05
C THR A 130 -18.91 0.23 8.81
N PHE A 131 -17.82 -0.53 8.76
CA PHE A 131 -17.70 -1.86 9.35
C PHE A 131 -16.65 -1.84 10.45
N ARG A 132 -17.13 -1.87 11.70
CA ARG A 132 -16.30 -2.03 12.89
C ARG A 132 -16.12 -3.51 13.21
N HIS A 133 -14.96 -3.84 13.76
CA HIS A 133 -14.59 -5.21 14.10
C HIS A 133 -14.01 -5.23 15.51
N GLU A 134 -13.94 -6.42 16.08
CA GLU A 134 -13.39 -6.67 17.41
C GLU A 134 -12.48 -7.89 17.33
N GLY A 135 -11.50 -7.96 18.23
CA GLY A 135 -10.52 -9.03 18.25
C GLY A 135 -9.14 -8.51 18.65
N HIS A 136 -8.21 -9.44 18.79
CA HIS A 136 -6.80 -9.18 19.06
C HIS A 136 -6.00 -10.40 18.58
N GLY A 137 -4.71 -10.18 18.36
CA GLY A 137 -3.73 -11.22 18.05
C GLY A 137 -2.80 -11.48 19.23
N PRO A 138 -1.83 -12.39 19.07
CA PRO A 138 -0.92 -12.76 20.16
C PRO A 138 0.12 -11.70 20.54
N ASN A 139 0.42 -10.73 19.66
CA ASN A 139 1.37 -9.65 19.97
C ASN A 139 0.68 -8.53 20.76
N PRO A 140 0.99 -8.34 22.07
CA PRO A 140 0.27 -7.40 22.92
C PRO A 140 0.53 -5.92 22.59
N ASP A 141 1.58 -5.61 21.84
CA ASP A 141 1.99 -4.23 21.52
C ASP A 141 1.57 -3.81 20.10
N ARG A 142 1.23 -4.78 19.24
CA ARG A 142 0.93 -4.55 17.82
C ARG A 142 -0.39 -5.15 17.35
N GLN A 143 -1.03 -5.95 18.19
CA GLN A 143 -2.26 -6.68 17.91
C GLN A 143 -3.22 -6.61 19.10
N GLU A 144 -3.18 -5.53 19.86
CA GLU A 144 -4.04 -5.27 21.02
C GLU A 144 -5.51 -5.06 20.64
N CYS A 145 -5.74 -4.64 19.40
CA CYS A 145 -7.05 -4.44 18.80
C CYS A 145 -6.95 -4.69 17.27
N PRO A 146 -8.06 -4.60 16.53
CA PRO A 146 -8.03 -4.74 15.09
C PRO A 146 -7.30 -3.57 14.40
N HIS A 147 -6.53 -3.88 13.35
CA HIS A 147 -5.77 -2.93 12.54
C HIS A 147 -5.93 -3.28 11.05
N ALA A 148 -7.00 -2.78 10.44
CA ALA A 148 -7.25 -2.96 9.01
C ALA A 148 -6.16 -2.23 8.22
N HIS A 149 -5.51 -2.92 7.28
CA HIS A 149 -4.32 -2.37 6.63
C HIS A 149 -4.46 -2.21 5.12
N GLU A 150 -4.70 -3.27 4.35
CA GLU A 150 -4.82 -3.17 2.89
C GLU A 150 -6.18 -3.70 2.44
N ALA A 151 -6.75 -3.07 1.42
CA ALA A 151 -8.00 -3.47 0.81
C ALA A 151 -7.77 -3.77 -0.68
N VAL A 152 -8.26 -4.91 -1.17
CA VAL A 152 -8.07 -5.34 -2.55
C VAL A 152 -9.35 -6.01 -3.06
N PHE A 153 -9.84 -5.61 -4.24
CA PHE A 153 -10.90 -6.32 -4.95
C PHE A 153 -10.31 -7.56 -5.63
N GLY A 154 -10.73 -8.73 -5.19
CA GLY A 154 -10.32 -10.02 -5.72
C GLY A 154 -10.92 -10.33 -7.10
N PRO A 155 -10.36 -11.33 -7.81
CA PRO A 155 -10.84 -11.73 -9.14
C PRO A 155 -12.26 -12.33 -9.14
N ASP A 156 -12.75 -12.74 -7.97
CA ASP A 156 -14.10 -13.25 -7.73
C ASP A 156 -15.13 -12.14 -7.44
N GLY A 157 -14.70 -10.87 -7.45
CA GLY A 157 -15.54 -9.71 -7.12
C GLY A 157 -15.74 -9.50 -5.62
N VAL A 158 -15.08 -10.30 -4.77
CA VAL A 158 -15.07 -10.10 -3.32
C VAL A 158 -14.01 -9.06 -2.98
N LEU A 159 -14.34 -8.13 -2.10
CA LEU A 159 -13.36 -7.25 -1.47
C LEU A 159 -12.73 -7.98 -0.29
N TYR A 160 -11.41 -8.09 -0.30
CA TYR A 160 -10.60 -8.59 0.80
C TYR A 160 -9.94 -7.43 1.53
N VAL A 161 -9.89 -7.49 2.86
CA VAL A 161 -9.18 -6.53 3.68
C VAL A 161 -8.32 -7.25 4.70
N SER A 162 -7.01 -7.01 4.69
CA SER A 162 -6.10 -7.54 5.70
C SER A 162 -6.30 -6.82 7.03
N ASP A 163 -6.24 -7.59 8.11
CA ASP A 163 -6.29 -7.08 9.47
C ASP A 163 -5.08 -7.59 10.24
N LEU A 164 -4.08 -6.71 10.37
CA LEU A 164 -2.83 -6.97 11.07
C LEU A 164 -3.11 -7.34 12.53
N GLY A 165 -4.08 -6.67 13.14
CA GLY A 165 -4.37 -6.76 14.57
C GLY A 165 -5.09 -8.04 14.99
N THR A 166 -5.70 -8.77 14.06
CA THR A 166 -6.45 -10.00 14.37
C THR A 166 -5.94 -11.24 13.63
N ASP A 167 -4.91 -11.10 12.78
CA ASP A 167 -4.45 -12.14 11.85
C ASP A 167 -5.57 -12.63 10.92
N GLU A 168 -6.36 -11.72 10.36
CA GLU A 168 -7.54 -12.08 9.56
C GLU A 168 -7.55 -11.41 8.16
N MET A 169 -8.16 -12.11 7.20
CA MET A 169 -8.63 -11.55 5.94
C MET A 169 -10.14 -11.39 6.00
N ARG A 170 -10.59 -10.15 6.14
CA ARG A 170 -11.99 -9.79 6.10
C ARG A 170 -12.50 -9.81 4.66
N ARG A 171 -13.78 -10.14 4.48
CA ARG A 171 -14.37 -10.42 3.17
C ARG A 171 -15.71 -9.72 3.02
N PHE A 172 -15.90 -9.03 1.90
CA PHE A 172 -17.15 -8.39 1.57
C PHE A 172 -17.58 -8.77 0.15
N LEU A 173 -18.76 -9.37 0.03
CA LEU A 173 -19.41 -9.69 -1.23
C LEU A 173 -19.76 -8.39 -2.01
N PRO A 174 -20.01 -8.50 -3.33
CA PRO A 174 -20.50 -7.38 -4.14
C PRO A 174 -21.66 -6.63 -3.49
N GLY A 175 -21.55 -5.29 -3.50
CA GLY A 175 -22.43 -4.38 -2.77
C GLY A 175 -22.04 -4.18 -1.30
N MET A 176 -20.77 -4.45 -0.94
CA MET A 176 -20.19 -4.22 0.39
C MET A 176 -20.94 -4.95 1.51
N ARG A 177 -21.32 -6.21 1.26
CA ARG A 177 -22.00 -7.04 2.26
C ARG A 177 -20.98 -7.96 2.93
N PRO A 178 -20.89 -8.01 4.27
CA PRO A 178 -20.01 -8.96 4.95
C PRO A 178 -20.24 -10.39 4.46
N HIS A 179 -19.16 -11.13 4.23
CA HIS A 179 -19.23 -12.51 3.81
C HIS A 179 -19.91 -13.38 4.90
N PRO A 180 -20.86 -14.27 4.56
CA PRO A 180 -21.63 -15.03 5.55
C PRO A 180 -20.76 -15.97 6.41
N ASP A 181 -19.65 -16.47 5.84
CA ASP A 181 -18.68 -17.29 6.56
C ASP A 181 -17.68 -16.47 7.40
N GLY A 182 -17.88 -15.16 7.53
CA GLY A 182 -17.01 -14.26 8.29
C GLY A 182 -15.63 -14.03 7.66
N PRO A 183 -14.65 -13.54 8.44
CA PRO A 183 -13.27 -13.42 7.99
C PRO A 183 -12.58 -14.79 7.86
N VAL A 184 -11.49 -14.86 7.12
CA VAL A 184 -10.56 -16.00 7.14
C VAL A 184 -9.46 -15.72 8.17
N ARG A 185 -9.16 -16.69 9.02
CA ARG A 185 -8.02 -16.62 9.94
C ARG A 185 -6.74 -17.06 9.23
N LEU A 186 -5.71 -16.24 9.33
CA LEU A 186 -4.37 -16.53 8.85
C LEU A 186 -3.48 -17.04 9.98
N ALA A 187 -2.18 -17.19 9.69
CA ALA A 187 -1.21 -17.63 10.68
C ALA A 187 -1.15 -16.66 11.88
N SER A 188 -1.26 -17.21 13.09
CA SER A 188 -1.26 -16.44 14.33
C SER A 188 0.07 -15.71 14.52
N GLY A 189 0.00 -14.42 14.84
CA GLY A 189 1.14 -13.52 15.04
C GLY A 189 1.83 -13.09 13.75
N SER A 190 1.24 -13.39 12.58
CA SER A 190 1.84 -12.97 11.29
C SER A 190 1.67 -11.49 11.03
N GLY A 191 0.56 -10.90 11.47
CA GLY A 191 0.22 -9.51 11.18
C GLY A 191 0.13 -9.25 9.67
N PRO A 192 -0.90 -9.81 8.98
CA PRO A 192 -1.03 -9.65 7.54
C PRO A 192 -1.15 -8.18 7.16
N ARG A 193 -0.31 -7.73 6.23
CA ARG A 193 -0.17 -6.33 5.87
C ARG A 193 -0.62 -6.08 4.44
N HIS A 194 0.28 -6.10 3.47
CA HIS A 194 -0.10 -5.99 2.06
C HIS A 194 -0.15 -7.39 1.41
N PHE A 195 -0.97 -7.54 0.40
CA PHE A 195 -1.23 -8.76 -0.31
C PHE A 195 -1.69 -8.52 -1.74
N LEU A 196 -1.51 -9.53 -2.58
CA LEU A 196 -1.99 -9.52 -3.96
C LEU A 196 -2.42 -10.91 -4.40
N HIS A 197 -3.23 -10.97 -5.46
CA HIS A 197 -3.64 -12.23 -6.09
C HIS A 197 -2.94 -12.42 -7.43
N HIS A 198 -2.42 -13.62 -7.68
CA HIS A 198 -1.88 -14.01 -8.98
C HIS A 198 -2.04 -15.51 -9.22
N GLU A 199 -2.54 -15.85 -10.41
CA GLU A 199 -2.71 -17.23 -10.90
C GLU A 199 -3.35 -18.21 -9.90
N GLY A 200 -4.33 -17.75 -9.11
CA GLY A 200 -5.09 -18.59 -8.16
C GLY A 200 -4.50 -18.64 -6.75
N TYR A 201 -3.44 -17.87 -6.49
CA TYR A 201 -2.79 -17.76 -5.20
C TYR A 201 -2.81 -16.32 -4.66
N TRP A 202 -2.90 -16.22 -3.33
CA TRP A 202 -2.75 -14.98 -2.59
C TRP A 202 -1.38 -14.94 -1.93
N TYR A 203 -0.63 -13.86 -2.19
CA TYR A 203 0.68 -13.62 -1.59
C TYR A 203 0.51 -12.53 -0.56
N VAL A 204 0.85 -12.79 0.70
CA VAL A 204 0.56 -11.92 1.85
C VAL A 204 1.85 -11.67 2.61
N THR A 205 2.18 -10.40 2.85
CA THR A 205 3.28 -10.04 3.75
C THR A 205 2.81 -10.16 5.20
N GLY A 206 3.54 -10.94 5.99
CA GLY A 206 3.41 -10.96 7.45
C GLY A 206 4.34 -9.92 8.03
N GLU A 207 3.80 -8.75 8.40
CA GLU A 207 4.60 -7.64 8.92
C GLU A 207 5.29 -8.01 10.24
N LEU A 208 4.61 -8.76 11.10
CA LEU A 208 5.09 -9.03 12.46
C LEU A 208 5.99 -10.26 12.57
N ASP A 209 5.87 -11.20 11.63
CA ASP A 209 6.69 -12.42 11.60
C ASP A 209 7.80 -12.41 10.54
N GLY A 210 7.90 -11.33 9.76
CA GLY A 210 8.96 -11.16 8.76
C GLY A 210 8.84 -12.08 7.55
N SER A 211 7.63 -12.56 7.22
CA SER A 211 7.39 -13.56 6.18
C SER A 211 6.65 -13.04 4.95
N VAL A 212 6.76 -13.79 3.86
CA VAL A 212 5.78 -13.79 2.77
C VAL A 212 5.10 -15.16 2.78
N ARG A 213 3.79 -15.17 2.97
CA ARG A 213 2.94 -16.37 3.00
C ARG A 213 2.12 -16.45 1.73
N VAL A 214 1.92 -17.67 1.24
CA VAL A 214 1.15 -17.95 0.04
C VAL A 214 -0.05 -18.81 0.41
N TYR A 215 -1.23 -18.41 -0.03
CA TYR A 215 -2.48 -19.11 0.20
C TYR A 215 -3.15 -19.48 -1.13
N ASP A 216 -3.88 -20.59 -1.17
CA ASP A 216 -4.71 -20.95 -2.33
C ASP A 216 -5.96 -20.06 -2.43
N ALA A 217 -6.77 -20.27 -3.48
CA ALA A 217 -8.01 -19.52 -3.71
C ALA A 217 -9.04 -19.63 -2.57
N GLU A 218 -8.97 -20.69 -1.75
CA GLU A 218 -9.81 -20.86 -0.57
C GLU A 218 -9.12 -20.45 0.73
N TRP A 219 -8.00 -19.71 0.63
CA TRP A 219 -7.20 -19.19 1.73
C TRP A 219 -6.57 -20.27 2.63
N ARG A 220 -6.25 -21.44 2.09
CA ARG A 220 -5.42 -22.43 2.80
C ARG A 220 -3.94 -22.12 2.54
N GLU A 221 -3.14 -22.10 3.60
CA GLU A 221 -1.70 -21.84 3.48
C GLU A 221 -1.04 -22.93 2.61
N ALA A 222 -0.41 -22.49 1.52
CA ALA A 222 0.25 -23.33 0.54
C ALA A 222 1.78 -23.20 0.60
N GLY A 223 2.30 -22.12 1.19
CA GLY A 223 3.73 -21.90 1.37
C GLY A 223 4.04 -20.69 2.24
N ALA A 224 5.27 -20.63 2.75
CA ALA A 224 5.79 -19.48 3.48
C ALA A 224 7.31 -19.40 3.30
N VAL A 225 7.83 -18.19 3.14
CA VAL A 225 9.26 -17.88 3.07
C VAL A 225 9.59 -16.68 3.93
N ARG A 226 10.86 -16.54 4.35
CA ARG A 226 11.32 -15.29 4.97
C ARG A 226 11.34 -14.20 3.91
N ALA A 227 10.92 -12.99 4.27
CA ALA A 227 10.89 -11.86 3.35
C ALA A 227 12.28 -11.23 3.11
N SER A 228 13.26 -11.53 3.96
CA SER A 228 14.63 -11.00 3.90
C SER A 228 15.63 -12.02 4.49
N ASP A 229 16.79 -12.15 3.85
CA ASP A 229 17.95 -12.88 4.38
C ASP A 229 18.98 -11.92 5.03
N ALA A 230 18.82 -10.61 4.83
CA ALA A 230 19.69 -9.56 5.36
C ALA A 230 19.43 -9.16 6.83
N VAL A 231 18.49 -9.81 7.52
CA VAL A 231 18.16 -9.51 8.92
C VAL A 231 19.33 -9.87 9.85
N LEU A 232 19.85 -8.88 10.59
CA LEU A 232 20.91 -9.10 11.58
C LEU A 232 20.38 -9.78 12.84
N GLU A 233 21.27 -10.44 13.60
CA GLU A 233 20.90 -11.11 14.83
C GLU A 233 20.31 -10.12 15.86
N GLY A 234 19.09 -10.40 16.32
CA GLY A 234 18.37 -9.55 17.28
C GLY A 234 17.62 -8.38 16.66
N GLU A 235 17.65 -8.22 15.34
CA GLU A 235 16.85 -7.22 14.63
C GLU A 235 15.54 -7.81 14.10
N GLU A 236 14.57 -6.94 13.87
CA GLU A 236 13.29 -7.28 13.27
C GLU A 236 13.27 -6.91 11.78
N ASN A 237 12.55 -7.70 10.99
CA ASN A 237 12.15 -7.30 9.65
C ASN A 237 10.64 -7.11 9.64
N LEU A 238 10.20 -5.94 9.19
CA LEU A 238 8.80 -5.58 9.03
C LEU A 238 8.49 -5.41 7.54
N PRO A 239 8.20 -6.51 6.80
CA PRO A 239 7.79 -6.43 5.40
C PRO A 239 6.71 -5.38 5.18
N SER A 240 6.83 -4.63 4.10
CA SER A 240 5.97 -3.50 3.77
C SER A 240 5.13 -3.79 2.54
N HIS A 241 5.41 -3.14 1.42
CA HIS A 241 4.68 -3.27 0.17
C HIS A 241 5.14 -4.49 -0.62
N ILE A 242 4.24 -5.02 -1.45
CA ILE A 242 4.45 -6.18 -2.30
C ILE A 242 3.88 -5.88 -3.69
N ALA A 243 4.61 -6.22 -4.74
CA ALA A 243 4.14 -6.03 -6.12
C ALA A 243 4.73 -7.10 -7.04
N LEU A 244 4.03 -7.38 -8.14
CA LEU A 244 4.51 -8.30 -9.17
C LEU A 244 5.17 -7.54 -10.34
N SER A 245 6.10 -8.20 -11.02
CA SER A 245 6.50 -7.81 -12.36
C SER A 245 5.31 -7.90 -13.32
N ALA A 246 5.35 -7.14 -14.41
CA ALA A 246 4.25 -7.09 -15.39
C ALA A 246 3.90 -8.46 -16.01
N ASP A 247 4.87 -9.37 -16.05
CA ASP A 247 4.72 -10.75 -16.53
C ASP A 247 4.46 -11.78 -15.42
N GLY A 248 4.33 -11.34 -14.16
CA GLY A 248 4.07 -12.20 -13.00
C GLY A 248 5.23 -13.07 -12.53
N ARG A 249 6.37 -13.07 -13.24
CA ARG A 249 7.51 -13.95 -12.93
C ARG A 249 8.22 -13.59 -11.62
N TYR A 250 8.22 -12.32 -11.24
CA TYR A 250 8.89 -11.82 -10.05
C TYR A 250 7.94 -11.14 -9.09
N LEU A 251 8.12 -11.42 -7.80
CA LEU A 251 7.45 -10.77 -6.69
C LEU A 251 8.48 -9.94 -5.93
N TYR A 252 8.24 -8.63 -5.83
CA TYR A 252 9.07 -7.68 -5.12
C TYR A 252 8.49 -7.41 -3.73
N VAL A 253 9.33 -7.33 -2.72
CA VAL A 253 8.92 -7.06 -1.32
C VAL A 253 9.85 -6.01 -0.71
N GLY A 254 9.27 -4.95 -0.15
CA GLY A 254 10.00 -3.98 0.65
C GLY A 254 10.17 -4.48 2.09
N ASN A 255 11.37 -4.33 2.66
CA ASN A 255 11.71 -4.80 3.99
C ASN A 255 12.18 -3.63 4.86
N ARG A 256 11.41 -3.27 5.90
CA ARG A 256 11.80 -2.25 6.87
C ARG A 256 12.58 -2.89 8.01
N GLY A 257 13.68 -2.27 8.43
CA GLY A 257 14.66 -2.85 9.34
C GLY A 257 15.95 -3.12 8.58
N PRO A 258 16.03 -4.17 7.74
CA PRO A 258 17.16 -4.40 6.85
C PRO A 258 17.31 -3.35 5.73
N ASP A 259 16.24 -2.59 5.44
CA ASP A 259 16.19 -1.54 4.42
C ASP A 259 16.50 -2.03 3.00
N THR A 260 15.90 -3.16 2.63
CA THR A 260 16.11 -3.86 1.34
C THR A 260 14.84 -3.96 0.49
N ILE A 261 15.03 -4.25 -0.79
CA ILE A 261 14.02 -4.83 -1.69
C ILE A 261 14.43 -6.28 -1.99
N SER A 262 13.59 -7.24 -1.61
CA SER A 262 13.75 -8.64 -1.98
C SER A 262 12.97 -8.98 -3.25
N VAL A 263 13.49 -9.90 -4.05
CA VAL A 263 12.88 -10.40 -5.28
C VAL A 263 12.76 -11.91 -5.21
N PHE A 264 11.55 -12.40 -5.41
CA PHE A 264 11.26 -13.82 -5.48
C PHE A 264 10.83 -14.20 -6.89
N GLU A 265 11.37 -15.29 -7.43
CA GLU A 265 10.76 -15.98 -8.57
C GLU A 265 9.48 -16.69 -8.11
N VAL A 266 8.42 -16.54 -8.91
CA VAL A 266 7.08 -17.06 -8.63
C VAL A 266 6.80 -18.32 -9.46
N ASP A 267 6.50 -19.43 -8.79
CA ASP A 267 6.07 -20.69 -9.38
C ASP A 267 4.86 -21.23 -8.60
N GLY A 268 3.68 -20.67 -8.89
CA GLY A 268 2.45 -20.92 -8.13
C GLY A 268 2.65 -20.66 -6.63
N PRO A 269 2.48 -21.67 -5.74
CA PRO A 269 2.64 -21.48 -4.30
C PRO A 269 4.11 -21.37 -3.85
N ARG A 270 5.06 -21.65 -4.74
CA ARG A 270 6.49 -21.67 -4.42
C ARG A 270 7.13 -20.33 -4.75
N LEU A 271 7.73 -19.72 -3.73
CA LEU A 271 8.57 -18.54 -3.86
C LEU A 271 10.04 -18.93 -3.67
N THR A 272 10.91 -18.46 -4.55
CA THR A 272 12.37 -18.63 -4.41
C THR A 272 13.02 -17.26 -4.45
N MET A 273 13.67 -16.83 -3.36
CA MET A 273 14.41 -15.56 -3.36
C MET A 273 15.59 -15.65 -4.34
N VAL A 274 15.63 -14.75 -5.32
CA VAL A 274 16.66 -14.70 -6.36
C VAL A 274 17.55 -13.47 -6.25
N SER A 275 17.10 -12.45 -5.51
CA SER A 275 17.86 -11.23 -5.25
C SER A 275 17.36 -10.54 -3.99
N GLU A 276 18.26 -9.86 -3.29
CA GLU A 276 17.94 -8.91 -2.25
C GLU A 276 18.96 -7.77 -2.34
N VAL A 277 18.49 -6.53 -2.51
CA VAL A 277 19.35 -5.36 -2.70
C VAL A 277 18.96 -4.23 -1.75
N PRO A 278 19.89 -3.33 -1.40
CA PRO A 278 19.55 -2.12 -0.66
C PRO A 278 18.47 -1.31 -1.37
N SER A 279 17.52 -0.79 -0.60
CA SER A 279 16.41 0.05 -1.08
C SER A 279 16.83 1.44 -1.59
N GLY A 280 18.09 1.83 -1.36
CA GLY A 280 18.61 3.16 -1.67
C GLY A 280 18.27 4.24 -0.63
N GLY A 281 17.73 3.84 0.53
CA GLY A 281 17.44 4.72 1.66
C GLY A 281 17.15 3.91 2.92
N SER A 282 16.34 4.46 3.82
CA SER A 282 15.90 3.79 5.04
C SER A 282 14.38 3.73 5.15
N TRP A 283 13.90 2.58 5.63
CA TRP A 283 12.49 2.29 5.87
C TRP A 283 11.64 2.32 4.59
N PRO A 284 11.91 1.41 3.61
CA PRO A 284 11.16 1.33 2.36
C PRO A 284 9.70 0.96 2.65
N ARG A 285 8.82 1.96 2.73
CA ARG A 285 7.42 1.75 3.16
C ARG A 285 6.51 1.40 1.98
N HIS A 286 6.86 1.86 0.79
CA HIS A 286 6.17 1.59 -0.46
C HIS A 286 7.13 1.71 -1.63
N PHE A 287 6.79 1.11 -2.77
CA PHE A 287 7.47 1.35 -4.03
C PHE A 287 6.49 1.21 -5.20
N ALA A 288 6.84 1.76 -6.36
CA ALA A 288 6.08 1.59 -7.59
C ALA A 288 6.98 1.14 -8.73
N ILE A 289 6.45 0.31 -9.61
CA ILE A 289 7.15 -0.19 -10.80
C ILE A 289 6.57 0.52 -12.03
N ASP A 290 7.44 1.12 -12.84
CA ASP A 290 7.13 1.74 -14.12
C ASP A 290 8.11 1.22 -15.19
N GLY A 291 7.65 0.24 -15.97
CA GLY A 291 8.49 -0.43 -16.95
C GLY A 291 9.69 -1.13 -16.31
N ASP A 292 10.89 -0.67 -16.65
CA ASP A 292 12.17 -1.17 -16.12
C ASP A 292 12.68 -0.39 -14.90
N ARG A 293 11.79 0.33 -14.19
CA ARG A 293 12.15 1.20 -13.07
C ARG A 293 11.33 0.88 -11.85
N LEU A 294 11.98 0.90 -10.71
CA LEU A 294 11.38 0.73 -9.40
C LEU A 294 11.71 1.95 -8.55
N TYR A 295 10.67 2.67 -8.16
CA TYR A 295 10.75 3.89 -7.34
C TYR A 295 10.42 3.57 -5.90
N VAL A 296 11.39 3.69 -4.98
CA VAL A 296 11.22 3.30 -3.58
C VAL A 296 11.01 4.52 -2.70
N ALA A 297 9.88 4.58 -1.98
CA ALA A 297 9.64 5.56 -0.93
C ALA A 297 10.29 5.10 0.38
N ASN A 298 11.45 5.71 0.68
CA ASN A 298 12.21 5.46 1.89
C ASN A 298 11.82 6.48 2.97
N GLN A 299 10.91 6.06 3.85
CA GLN A 299 10.21 6.94 4.78
C GLN A 299 11.16 7.66 5.74
N ARG A 300 12.16 6.96 6.31
CA ARG A 300 13.02 7.51 7.38
C ARG A 300 14.25 8.23 6.86
N SER A 301 14.53 8.14 5.56
CA SER A 301 15.62 8.87 4.91
C SER A 301 15.14 10.03 4.05
N ASP A 302 13.86 10.38 4.10
CA ASP A 302 13.25 11.49 3.34
C ASP A 302 13.62 11.44 1.84
N SER A 303 13.44 10.28 1.20
CA SER A 303 13.86 10.10 -0.19
C SER A 303 13.03 9.12 -1.02
N ILE A 304 12.95 9.41 -2.34
CA ILE A 304 12.55 8.47 -3.37
C ILE A 304 13.80 7.98 -4.13
N ALA A 305 14.17 6.72 -3.93
CA ALA A 305 15.28 6.10 -4.66
C ALA A 305 14.79 5.49 -5.99
N LEU A 306 15.68 5.45 -6.99
CA LEU A 306 15.47 4.76 -8.27
C LEU A 306 16.34 3.50 -8.32
N LEU A 307 15.71 2.36 -8.56
CA LEU A 307 16.38 1.13 -8.96
C LEU A 307 15.99 0.80 -10.41
N VAL A 308 16.94 0.42 -11.26
CA VAL A 308 16.65 -0.07 -12.62
C VAL A 308 16.55 -1.58 -12.59
N LEU A 309 15.52 -2.12 -13.22
CA LEU A 309 15.25 -3.55 -13.33
C LEU A 309 15.94 -4.11 -14.57
N LYS A 310 17.07 -4.81 -14.38
CA LYS A 310 17.73 -5.58 -15.44
C LYS A 310 17.25 -7.03 -15.37
N ASP A 311 16.54 -7.46 -16.41
CA ASP A 311 15.88 -8.77 -16.45
C ASP A 311 14.97 -9.02 -15.23
N GLY A 312 14.34 -7.95 -14.73
CA GLY A 312 13.50 -7.98 -13.53
C GLY A 312 14.27 -7.84 -12.21
N LEU A 313 15.60 -7.81 -12.20
CA LEU A 313 16.41 -7.68 -10.99
C LEU A 313 16.82 -6.21 -10.75
N PRO A 314 16.58 -5.66 -9.55
CA PRO A 314 16.87 -4.26 -9.24
C PRO A 314 18.37 -4.00 -9.07
N GLU A 315 18.83 -2.91 -9.68
CA GLU A 315 20.16 -2.32 -9.45
C GLU A 315 20.00 -0.84 -9.07
N PRO A 316 20.70 -0.36 -8.02
CA PRO A 316 20.60 1.03 -7.61
C PRO A 316 21.16 2.00 -8.65
N VAL A 317 20.46 3.13 -8.85
CA VAL A 317 20.86 4.15 -9.82
C VAL A 317 20.89 5.54 -9.22
N GLY A 318 22.04 6.20 -9.37
CA GLY A 318 22.17 7.65 -9.23
C GLY A 318 21.81 8.19 -7.85
N GLU A 319 21.30 9.43 -7.86
CA GLU A 319 20.92 10.18 -6.67
C GLU A 319 19.40 10.10 -6.48
N ALA A 320 18.98 9.87 -5.24
CA ALA A 320 17.57 9.86 -4.86
C ALA A 320 16.96 11.26 -4.89
N LEU A 321 15.66 11.37 -5.17
CA LEU A 321 14.92 12.61 -4.98
C LEU A 321 14.65 12.81 -3.49
N ALA A 322 15.06 13.96 -2.93
CA ALA A 322 14.69 14.33 -1.58
C ALA A 322 13.20 14.69 -1.51
N VAL A 323 12.45 14.03 -0.64
CA VAL A 323 11.02 14.29 -0.35
C VAL A 323 10.81 13.99 1.12
N GLY A 324 10.17 14.89 1.87
CA GLY A 324 9.93 14.66 3.30
C GLY A 324 9.01 13.47 3.56
N THR A 325 9.48 12.51 4.36
CA THR A 325 8.76 11.35 4.90
C THR A 325 7.80 10.66 3.91
N PRO A 326 8.29 10.21 2.74
CA PRO A 326 7.44 9.64 1.70
C PRO A 326 6.95 8.24 2.10
N SER A 327 5.72 7.92 1.77
CA SER A 327 5.08 6.66 2.15
C SER A 327 4.29 5.99 1.03
N CYS A 328 4.04 6.68 -0.08
CA CYS A 328 3.35 6.13 -1.23
C CYS A 328 3.89 6.75 -2.52
N VAL A 329 4.00 5.95 -3.57
CA VAL A 329 4.38 6.40 -4.91
C VAL A 329 3.30 5.93 -5.88
N LEU A 330 2.65 6.87 -6.55
CA LEU A 330 1.66 6.64 -7.58
C LEU A 330 2.21 7.08 -8.93
N ILE A 331 2.25 6.17 -9.90
CA ILE A 331 2.59 6.49 -11.30
C ILE A 331 1.35 7.14 -11.96
N ARG A 332 1.54 8.27 -12.66
CA ARG A 332 0.47 9.06 -13.32
C ARG A 332 0.39 8.85 -14.83
#